data_AF-A0A8S3API6-F1
#
_entry.id   AF-A0A8S3API6-F1
#
_cell.length_a   1.000
_cell.length_b   1.000
_cell.length_c   1.000
_cell.angle_alpha   90.00
_cell.angle_beta   90.00
_cell.angle_gamma   90.00
#
_symmetry.space_group_name_H-M   'P 1'
#
loop_
_entity.id
_entity.type
_entity.pdbx_description
1 polymer ?
#
loop_
_entity_poly.entity_id
_entity_poly.type
_entity_poly.pdbx_seq_one_letter_code
_entity_poly.pdbx_strand_id
1 'polypeptide(L)'
;LFTSAYLQMNAAFFENFIDDGKTIKQFCNTEVEPMGRESDNIHIIALAKAAAVPLRVVYMDRNEQCLLTTHDFSATDDENRSAFKPMITMLYRPGHYDLLYEN
;
A
#
# COMPACT_ATOMS: atom_id res chain seq x y z
N LEU A 1 -13.33 2.53 -5.03
CA LEU A 1 -13.38 1.94 -6.39
C LEU A 1 -12.09 2.13 -7.18
N PHE A 2 -11.36 3.24 -7.04
CA PHE A 2 -10.13 3.49 -7.80
C PHE A 2 -9.03 2.42 -7.60
N THR A 3 -8.76 2.04 -6.35
CA THR A 3 -7.87 0.92 -5.98
C THR A 3 -8.34 -0.42 -6.54
N SER A 4 -9.64 -0.73 -6.41
CA SER A 4 -10.21 -1.96 -6.95
C SER A 4 -10.06 -2.06 -8.47
N ALA A 5 -10.31 -0.96 -9.19
CA ALA A 5 -10.12 -0.92 -10.64
C ALA A 5 -8.68 -1.26 -11.03
N TYR A 6 -7.69 -0.67 -10.35
CA TYR A 6 -6.28 -0.95 -10.62
C TYR A 6 -5.88 -2.41 -10.33
N LEU A 7 -6.38 -2.97 -9.23
CA LEU A 7 -6.18 -4.38 -8.89
C LEU A 7 -6.75 -5.31 -9.96
N GLN A 8 -7.96 -5.02 -10.45
CA GLN A 8 -8.60 -5.81 -11.50
C GLN A 8 -7.87 -5.69 -12.86
N MET A 9 -7.37 -4.50 -13.22
CA MET A 9 -6.60 -4.30 -14.46
C MET A 9 -5.27 -5.03 -14.44
N ASN A 10 -4.66 -5.20 -13.26
CA ASN A 10 -3.37 -5.86 -13.08
C ASN A 10 -3.51 -7.20 -12.35
N ALA A 11 -4.64 -7.89 -12.54
CA ALA A 11 -5.00 -9.08 -11.78
C ALA A 11 -3.91 -10.15 -11.78
N ALA A 12 -3.29 -10.42 -12.94
CA ALA A 12 -2.25 -11.45 -13.08
C ALA A 12 -1.00 -11.18 -12.19
N PHE A 13 -0.68 -9.92 -11.91
CA PHE A 13 0.40 -9.58 -11.00
C PHE A 13 -0.03 -9.77 -9.54
N PHE A 14 -1.19 -9.22 -9.17
CA PHE A 14 -1.67 -9.20 -7.79
C PHE A 14 -2.21 -10.53 -7.28
N GLU A 15 -2.60 -11.45 -8.16
CA GLU A 15 -3.14 -12.77 -7.80
C GLU A 15 -2.17 -13.58 -6.93
N ASN A 16 -0.85 -13.43 -7.14
CA ASN A 16 0.18 -14.11 -6.34
C ASN A 16 0.36 -13.54 -4.93
N PHE A 17 -0.25 -12.38 -4.64
CA PHE A 17 -0.13 -11.67 -3.36
C PHE A 17 -1.40 -11.75 -2.52
N ILE A 18 -2.44 -12.45 -2.99
CA ILE A 18 -3.68 -12.66 -2.27
C ILE A 18 -3.63 -14.01 -1.57
N ASP A 19 -3.81 -13.99 -0.26
CA ASP A 19 -3.96 -15.19 0.55
C ASP A 19 -5.35 -15.85 0.35
N ASP A 20 -5.48 -17.12 0.74
CA ASP A 20 -6.71 -17.94 0.66
C ASP A 20 -7.17 -18.41 -0.73
N GLY A 21 -6.39 -18.22 -1.79
CA GLY A 21 -6.78 -18.69 -3.14
C GLY A 21 -8.04 -18.03 -3.71
N LYS A 22 -8.37 -16.83 -3.21
CA LYS A 22 -9.47 -16.00 -3.73
C LYS A 22 -9.05 -15.36 -5.05
N THR A 23 -10.00 -15.23 -5.97
CA THR A 23 -9.76 -14.43 -7.18
C THR A 23 -9.66 -12.94 -6.83
N ILE A 24 -8.93 -12.17 -7.65
CA ILE A 24 -8.82 -10.70 -7.52
C ILE A 24 -10.19 -10.02 -7.40
N LYS A 25 -11.18 -10.50 -8.16
CA LYS A 25 -12.53 -9.94 -8.13
C LYS A 25 -13.23 -10.21 -6.80
N GLN A 26 -13.06 -11.40 -6.24
CA GLN A 26 -13.60 -11.73 -4.92
C GLN A 26 -12.94 -10.86 -3.84
N PHE A 27 -11.61 -10.77 -3.87
CA PHE A 27 -10.85 -9.92 -2.95
C PHE A 27 -11.32 -8.45 -3.00
N CYS A 28 -11.50 -7.91 -4.21
CA CYS A 28 -12.05 -6.57 -4.40
C CYS A 28 -13.40 -6.39 -3.71
N ASN A 29 -14.34 -7.32 -3.95
CA ASN A 29 -15.69 -7.22 -3.41
C ASN A 29 -15.76 -7.40 -1.88
N THR A 30 -14.81 -8.12 -1.26
CA THR A 30 -14.86 -8.45 0.16
C THR A 30 -13.98 -7.56 1.04
N GLU A 31 -12.83 -7.13 0.54
CA GLU A 31 -11.81 -6.40 1.32
C GLU A 31 -11.56 -4.97 0.81
N VAL A 32 -11.75 -4.68 -0.49
CA VAL A 32 -11.38 -3.37 -1.07
C VAL A 32 -12.58 -2.41 -1.21
N GLU A 33 -13.71 -2.90 -1.69
CA GLU A 33 -14.90 -2.08 -1.97
C GLU A 33 -15.76 -1.79 -0.73
N PRO A 34 -15.92 -2.72 0.24
CA PRO A 34 -16.70 -2.46 1.44
C PRO A 34 -16.04 -1.41 2.35
N MET A 35 -16.85 -0.49 2.86
CA MET A 35 -16.39 0.53 3.82
C MET A 35 -16.09 -0.10 5.19
N GLY A 36 -15.09 0.44 5.88
CA GLY A 36 -14.71 -0.02 7.23
C GLY A 36 -13.83 -1.27 7.25
N ARG A 37 -13.31 -1.69 6.09
CA ARG A 37 -12.26 -2.72 6.00
C ARG A 37 -10.88 -2.11 6.18
N GLU A 38 -10.01 -2.85 6.85
CA GLU A 38 -8.62 -2.44 7.05
C GLU A 38 -7.84 -2.56 5.74
N SER A 39 -6.96 -1.59 5.49
CA SER A 39 -6.07 -1.60 4.34
C SER A 39 -4.73 -2.23 4.69
N ASP A 40 -4.32 -3.20 3.91
CA ASP A 40 -2.97 -3.80 3.90
C ASP A 40 -2.10 -3.24 2.76
N ASN A 41 -0.84 -3.66 2.69
CA ASN A 41 0.17 -3.29 1.70
C ASN A 41 -0.33 -3.37 0.26
N ILE A 42 -1.13 -4.38 -0.10
CA ILE A 42 -1.69 -4.52 -1.45
C ILE A 42 -2.56 -3.32 -1.85
N HIS A 43 -3.32 -2.76 -0.90
CA HIS A 43 -4.17 -1.59 -1.11
C HIS A 43 -3.32 -0.34 -1.32
N ILE A 44 -2.26 -0.21 -0.51
CA ILE A 44 -1.33 0.92 -0.56
C ILE A 44 -0.57 0.94 -1.89
N ILE A 45 -0.04 -0.21 -2.32
CA ILE A 45 0.66 -0.35 -3.61
C ILE A 45 -0.28 0.00 -4.76
N ALA A 46 -1.49 -0.58 -4.75
CA ALA A 46 -2.48 -0.32 -5.80
C ALA A 46 -2.87 1.16 -5.84
N LEU A 47 -3.03 1.81 -4.69
CA LEU A 47 -3.34 3.23 -4.61
C LEU A 47 -2.19 4.10 -5.12
N ALA A 48 -0.96 3.84 -4.67
CA ALA A 48 0.25 4.57 -5.08
C ALA A 48 0.41 4.58 -6.60
N LYS A 49 0.29 3.39 -7.20
CA LYS A 49 0.43 3.20 -8.64
C LYS A 49 -0.75 3.77 -9.42
N ALA A 50 -1.98 3.56 -8.95
CA ALA A 50 -3.17 4.10 -9.61
C ALA A 50 -3.17 5.63 -9.60
N ALA A 51 -2.79 6.24 -8.48
CA ALA A 51 -2.75 7.70 -8.33
C ALA A 51 -1.48 8.33 -8.92
N ALA A 52 -0.48 7.51 -9.29
CA ALA A 52 0.86 7.95 -9.64
C ALA A 52 1.50 8.87 -8.58
N VAL A 53 1.28 8.56 -7.29
CA VAL A 53 1.80 9.33 -6.15
C VAL A 53 2.78 8.47 -5.36
N PRO A 54 4.05 8.89 -5.19
CA PRO A 54 5.00 8.18 -4.36
C PRO A 54 4.65 8.38 -2.88
N LEU A 55 4.54 7.27 -2.15
CA LEU A 55 4.18 7.30 -0.74
C LEU A 55 5.17 6.49 0.10
N ARG A 56 5.40 6.94 1.32
CA ARG A 56 6.23 6.28 2.33
C ARG A 56 5.36 5.85 3.49
N VAL A 57 5.51 4.61 3.94
CA VAL A 57 4.85 4.11 5.15
C VAL A 57 5.92 3.77 6.18
N VAL A 58 5.84 4.43 7.33
CA VAL A 58 6.68 4.18 8.50
C VAL A 58 5.90 3.28 9.45
N TYR A 59 6.43 2.11 9.75
CA TYR A 59 5.83 1.16 10.68
C TYR A 59 6.30 1.46 12.09
N MET A 60 5.34 1.70 12.98
CA MET A 60 5.59 1.83 14.40
C MET A 60 5.20 0.52 15.09
N ASP A 61 6.13 -0.43 15.12
CA ASP A 61 5.98 -1.70 15.80
C ASP A 61 6.87 -1.77 17.05
N ARG A 62 6.64 -2.80 17.88
CA ARG A 62 7.49 -3.11 19.03
C ARG A 62 8.63 -4.03 18.57
N ASN A 63 9.46 -3.58 17.65
CA ASN A 63 10.68 -4.31 17.36
C ASN A 63 11.69 -4.15 18.52
N GLU A 64 12.49 -5.18 18.73
CA GLU A 64 13.45 -5.26 19.85
C GLU A 64 14.55 -4.18 19.75
N GLN A 65 14.74 -3.61 18.56
CA GLN A 65 15.81 -2.66 18.26
C GLN A 65 15.37 -1.19 18.37
N CYS A 66 14.09 -0.91 18.64
CA CYS A 66 13.51 0.45 18.61
C CYS A 66 13.82 1.24 17.31
N LEU A 67 14.00 0.54 16.18
CA LEU A 67 14.28 1.16 14.88
C LEU A 67 12.97 1.38 14.12
N LEU A 68 12.85 2.46 13.35
CA LEU A 68 11.68 2.68 12.51
C LEU A 68 11.83 1.93 11.19
N THR A 69 10.94 0.97 10.94
CA THR A 69 10.88 0.28 9.64
C THR A 69 10.15 1.15 8.64
N THR A 70 10.79 1.47 7.52
CA THR A 70 10.22 2.36 6.49
C THR A 70 10.07 1.62 5.17
N HIS A 71 8.89 1.71 4.56
CA HIS A 71 8.57 1.15 3.25
C HIS A 71 8.24 2.25 2.26
N ASP A 72 8.99 2.27 1.16
CA ASP A 72 8.86 3.24 0.09
C ASP A 72 8.13 2.61 -1.09
N PHE A 73 7.01 3.21 -1.47
CA PHE A 73 6.16 2.76 -2.57
C PHE A 73 6.23 3.77 -3.71
N SER A 74 6.84 3.36 -4.82
CA SER A 74 6.99 4.20 -6.01
C SER A 74 5.69 4.29 -6.80
N ALA A 75 5.48 5.46 -7.42
CA ALA A 75 4.39 5.70 -8.37
C ALA A 75 4.59 4.93 -9.69
N THR A 76 5.85 4.68 -10.07
CA THR A 76 6.25 4.03 -11.32
C THR A 76 7.15 2.83 -11.03
N ASP A 77 7.20 1.89 -11.97
CA ASP A 77 8.11 0.73 -11.93
C ASP A 77 9.56 1.10 -12.33
N ASP A 78 9.91 2.39 -12.26
CA ASP A 78 11.24 2.86 -12.61
C ASP A 78 12.22 2.44 -11.50
N GLU A 79 13.04 1.43 -11.80
CA GLU A 79 14.00 0.86 -10.85
C GLU A 79 15.15 1.81 -10.49
N ASN A 80 15.20 3.00 -11.11
CA ASN A 80 16.17 4.03 -10.78
C ASN A 80 15.82 4.69 -9.44
N ARG A 81 16.08 3.97 -8.34
CA ARG A 81 15.91 4.41 -6.94
C ARG A 81 16.78 5.60 -6.52
N SER A 82 17.49 6.24 -7.45
CA SER A 82 18.51 7.25 -7.15
C SER A 82 17.96 8.56 -6.56
N ALA A 83 16.63 8.75 -6.50
CA ALA A 83 16.02 9.81 -5.71
C ALA A 83 14.53 9.51 -5.41
N PHE A 84 14.22 8.45 -4.65
CA PHE A 84 12.86 8.29 -4.12
C PHE A 84 12.55 9.45 -3.17
N LYS A 85 11.68 10.37 -3.60
CA LYS A 85 11.17 11.46 -2.79
C LYS A 85 9.69 11.19 -2.52
N PRO A 86 9.29 10.79 -1.30
CA PRO A 86 7.89 10.61 -1.00
C PRO A 86 7.18 11.96 -1.06
N MET A 87 5.99 11.98 -1.67
CA MET A 87 5.09 13.13 -1.61
C MET A 87 4.22 13.06 -0.36
N ILE A 88 3.90 11.84 0.09
CA ILE A 88 3.09 11.57 1.27
C ILE A 88 3.85 10.59 2.15
N THR A 89 4.00 10.94 3.43
CA THR A 89 4.55 10.04 4.45
C THR A 89 3.43 9.69 5.43
N MET A 90 3.24 8.40 5.69
CA MET A 90 2.23 7.85 6.57
C MET A 90 2.87 7.07 7.70
N LEU A 91 2.32 7.16 8.90
CA LEU A 91 2.66 6.30 10.04
C LEU A 91 1.61 5.20 10.15
N TYR A 92 2.05 3.94 10.10
CA TYR A 92 1.21 2.79 10.34
C TYR A 92 1.34 2.31 11.79
N ARG A 93 0.18 2.14 12.42
CA ARG A 93 -0.03 1.44 13.69
C ARG A 93 -1.11 0.38 13.44
N PRO A 94 -1.15 -0.74 14.17
CA PRO A 94 -2.19 -1.75 13.96
C PRO A 94 -3.60 -1.14 13.94
N GLY A 95 -4.28 -1.25 12.80
CA GLY A 95 -5.63 -0.71 12.57
C GLY A 95 -5.72 0.80 12.30
N HIS A 96 -4.60 1.53 12.18
CA HIS A 96 -4.63 2.99 12.04
C HIS A 96 -3.48 3.57 11.21
N TYR A 97 -3.82 4.52 10.34
CA TYR A 97 -2.86 5.29 9.54
C TYR A 97 -2.94 6.77 9.88
N ASP A 98 -1.80 7.39 10.18
CA ASP A 98 -1.68 8.84 10.37
C ASP A 98 -0.81 9.47 9.27
N LEU A 99 -1.01 10.76 8.99
CA LEU A 99 -0.12 11.54 8.14
C LEU A 99 1.06 12.07 8.95
N LEU A 100 2.27 11.89 8.43
CA LEU A 100 3.49 12.49 8.96
C LEU A 100 3.90 13.68 8.09
N TYR A 101 4.18 14.81 8.75
CA TYR A 101 4.71 16.00 8.12
C TYR A 101 6.18 16.14 8.52
N GLU A 102 7.06 16.16 7.53
CA GLU A 102 8.48 16.50 7.73
C GLU A 102 8.63 18.03 7.81
N ASN A 103 9.56 18.49 8.65
CA ASN A 103 9.90 19.92 8.77
C ASN A 103 10.94 20.34 7.72
#